data_AF-B2JAR0-F1
#
_entry.id   AF-B2JAR0-F1
#
_cell.length_a   1.000
_cell.length_b   1.000
_cell.length_c   1.000
_cell.angle_alpha   90.00
_cell.angle_beta   90.00
_cell.angle_gamma   90.00
#
_symmetry.space_group_name_H-M   'P 1'
#
loop_
_entity.id
_entity.type
_entity.pdbx_description
1 polymer ?
#
loop_
_entity_poly.entity_id
_entity_poly.type
_entity_poly.pdbx_seq_one_letter_code
_entity_poly.pdbx_strand_id
1 'polypeptide(L)' 'MGIVIPELISLRRGQIIGIVTIVDCRFSQIASGWGMPEQYHWKLENPREITPIPYIGRLGIFEVPDDLVREAIAHNQI' A
#
# COMPACT_ATOMS: atom_id res chain seq x y z
N MET A 1 14.48 2.05 18.49
CA MET A 1 14.76 0.70 17.96
C MET A 1 14.74 0.78 16.45
N GLY A 2 15.82 0.35 15.78
CA GLY A 2 15.94 0.41 14.33
C GLY A 2 15.19 -0.75 13.68
N ILE A 3 14.37 -0.45 12.68
CA ILE A 3 13.81 -1.46 11.79
C ILE A 3 14.92 -1.86 10.83
N VAL A 4 15.18 -3.17 10.69
CA VAL A 4 16.09 -3.68 9.67
C VAL A 4 15.40 -3.50 8.31
N ILE A 5 15.93 -2.59 7.49
CA ILE A 5 15.42 -2.39 6.13
C ILE A 5 16.05 -3.47 5.25
N PRO A 6 15.24 -4.32 4.60
CA PRO A 6 15.77 -5.35 3.71
C PRO A 6 16.42 -4.73 2.47
N GLU A 7 17.43 -5.42 1.93
CA GLU A 7 18.05 -5.05 0.66
C GLU A 7 17.00 -5.04 -0.47
N LEU A 8 17.01 -4.00 -1.31
CA LEU A 8 16.00 -3.78 -2.35
C LEU A 8 15.82 -4.98 -3.29
N ILE A 9 16.91 -5.72 -3.54
CA ILE A 9 16.91 -6.90 -4.42
C ILE A 9 16.22 -8.11 -3.80
N SER A 10 16.07 -8.16 -2.47
CA SER A 10 15.39 -9.24 -1.76
C SER A 10 13.86 -9.08 -1.75
N LEU A 11 13.36 -7.89 -2.11
CA LEU A 11 11.92 -7.61 -2.12
C LEU A 11 11.24 -8.31 -3.29
N ARG A 12 10.29 -9.19 -2.97
CA ARG A 12 9.41 -9.83 -3.95
C ARG A 12 8.46 -8.80 -4.56
N ARG A 13 8.14 -8.96 -5.85
CA ARG A 13 7.36 -8.01 -6.66
C ARG A 13 6.25 -8.74 -7.42
N GLY A 14 5.27 -8.00 -7.93
CA GLY A 14 4.14 -8.56 -8.68
C GLY A 14 3.13 -9.28 -7.79
N GLN A 15 2.93 -8.77 -6.57
CA GLN A 15 2.02 -9.33 -5.59
C GLN A 15 1.26 -8.20 -4.88
N ILE A 16 0.03 -8.46 -4.47
CA ILE A 16 -0.68 -7.65 -3.48
C ILE A 16 -0.15 -8.05 -2.11
N ILE A 17 0.35 -7.09 -1.33
CA ILE A 17 1.03 -7.33 -0.05
C ILE A 17 0.32 -6.73 1.15
N GLY A 18 -0.73 -5.93 0.92
CA GLY A 18 -1.45 -5.31 2.01
C GLY A 18 -2.61 -4.45 1.55
N ILE A 19 -3.33 -3.94 2.53
CA ILE A 19 -4.44 -3.01 2.37
C ILE A 19 -4.19 -1.81 3.27
N VAL A 20 -4.58 -0.63 2.78
CA VAL A 20 -4.63 0.62 3.55
C VAL A 20 -6.00 1.25 3.37
N THR A 21 -6.41 2.08 4.34
CA THR A 21 -7.56 2.95 4.20
C THR A 21 -7.10 4.32 3.72
N ILE A 22 -7.59 4.78 2.58
CA ILE A 22 -7.42 6.17 2.15
C ILE A 22 -8.44 7.01 2.92
N VAL A 23 -7.97 7.94 3.76
CA VAL A 23 -8.84 8.79 4.59
C VAL A 23 -8.87 10.25 4.12
N ASP A 24 -7.90 10.66 3.30
CA ASP A 24 -7.82 12.03 2.78
C ASP A 24 -6.91 12.11 1.54
N CYS A 25 -7.07 13.17 0.76
CA CYS A 25 -6.19 13.54 -0.35
C CYS A 25 -6.04 15.06 -0.38
N ARG A 26 -4.84 15.58 -0.10
CA ARG A 26 -4.59 17.02 -0.01
C ARG A 26 -3.37 17.45 -0.77
N PHE A 27 -3.44 18.64 -1.37
CA PHE A 27 -2.27 19.29 -1.95
C PHE A 27 -1.34 19.76 -0.83
N SER A 28 -0.05 19.45 -0.95
CA SER A 28 1.00 19.89 -0.03
C SER A 28 1.99 20.79 -0.74
N GLN A 29 2.26 21.96 -0.15
CA GLN A 29 3.35 22.84 -0.62
C GLN A 29 4.73 22.41 -0.13
N ILE A 30 4.79 21.55 0.89
CA ILE A 30 6.04 21.10 1.52
C ILE A 30 6.29 19.61 1.26
N ALA A 31 7.57 19.25 1.26
CA ALA A 31 7.97 17.85 1.25
C ALA A 31 7.58 17.18 2.57
N SER A 32 7.11 15.95 2.51
CA SER A 32 7.01 15.05 3.66
C SER A 32 8.04 13.93 3.49
N GLY A 33 8.24 13.09 4.52
CA GLY A 33 9.20 11.97 4.42
C GLY A 33 8.96 11.02 3.23
N TRP A 34 7.76 11.05 2.64
CA TRP A 34 7.35 10.19 1.53
C TRP A 34 6.70 10.93 0.35
N GLY A 35 6.55 12.25 0.43
CA GLY A 35 5.83 13.07 -0.54
C GLY A 35 6.66 14.24 -1.06
N MET A 36 6.59 14.48 -2.36
CA MET A 36 7.25 15.62 -3.00
C MET A 36 6.46 16.92 -2.75
N PRO A 37 7.12 18.09 -2.66
CA PRO A 37 6.43 19.38 -2.56
C PRO A 37 5.62 19.66 -3.82
N GLU A 38 4.59 20.49 -3.68
CA GLU A 38 3.69 20.94 -4.75
C GLU A 38 2.94 19.79 -5.44
N GLN A 39 2.56 18.76 -4.68
CA GLN A 39 1.83 17.58 -5.16
C GLN A 39 0.67 17.22 -4.23
N TYR A 40 -0.30 16.45 -4.75
CA TYR A 40 -1.33 15.83 -3.93
C TYR A 40 -0.78 14.60 -3.22
N HIS A 41 -1.01 14.52 -1.90
CA HIS A 41 -0.62 13.39 -1.07
C HIS A 41 -1.86 12.66 -0.54
N TRP A 42 -1.82 11.32 -0.55
CA TRP A 42 -2.81 10.52 0.15
C TRP A 42 -2.47 10.40 1.62
N LYS A 43 -3.47 10.64 2.47
CA LYS A 43 -3.41 10.24 3.88
C LYS A 43 -3.91 8.81 3.97
N LEU A 44 -3.02 7.92 4.37
CA LEU A 44 -3.26 6.49 4.51
C LEU A 44 -3.29 6.15 6.00
N GLU A 45 -4.28 5.36 6.41
CA GLU A 45 -4.44 4.84 7.77
C GLU A 45 -4.71 3.34 7.75
N ASN A 46 -4.63 2.71 8.92
CA ASN A 46 -4.89 1.28 9.13
C ASN A 46 -4.16 0.36 8.12
N PRO A 47 -2.81 0.44 8.02
CA PRO A 47 -2.06 -0.47 7.18
C PRO A 47 -2.17 -1.90 7.71
N ARG A 48 -2.54 -2.83 6.85
CA ARG A 48 -2.69 -4.25 7.15
C ARG A 48 -1.88 -5.05 6.15
N GLU A 49 -0.88 -5.77 6.65
CA GLU A 49 -0.15 -6.77 5.88
C GLU A 49 -1.06 -7.98 5.64
N ILE A 50 -0.94 -8.61 4.49
CA ILE A 50 -1.65 -9.85 4.15
C ILE A 50 -0.67 -10.88 3.62
N THR A 51 -1.09 -12.15 3.56
CA THR A 51 -0.36 -13.16 2.79
C THR A 51 -0.24 -12.71 1.32
N PRO A 52 0.97 -12.60 0.75
CA PRO A 52 1.14 -12.06 -0.59
C PRO A 52 0.37 -12.85 -1.67
N ILE A 53 -0.49 -12.16 -2.40
CA ILE A 53 -1.31 -12.73 -3.48
C ILE A 53 -0.65 -12.40 -4.83
N PRO A 54 -0.26 -13.38 -5.66
CA PRO A 54 0.27 -13.12 -6.99
C PRO A 54 -0.69 -12.31 -7.85
N TYR A 55 -0.29 -11.09 -8.25
CA TYR A 55 -1.13 -10.20 -9.04
C TYR A 55 -0.28 -9.14 -9.74
N ILE A 56 -0.35 -9.09 -11.07
CA ILE A 56 0.42 -8.13 -11.88
C ILE A 56 -0.22 -6.74 -11.77
N GLY A 57 0.58 -5.76 -11.34
CA GLY A 57 0.16 -4.36 -11.24
C GLY A 57 -0.15 -3.73 -12.60
N ARG A 58 -0.95 -2.66 -12.58
CA ARG A 58 -1.33 -1.87 -13.76
C ARG A 58 -1.13 -0.38 -13.47
N LEU A 59 -1.00 0.43 -14.52
CA LEU A 59 -0.87 1.88 -14.37
C LEU A 59 -2.21 2.50 -13.97
N GLY A 60 -2.19 3.44 -13.02
CA GLY A 60 -3.37 4.15 -12.51
C GLY A 60 -4.06 3.44 -11.34
N ILE A 61 -5.22 3.96 -10.93
CA ILE A 61 -6.12 3.30 -9.97
C ILE A 61 -7.01 2.36 -10.76
N PHE A 62 -7.07 1.09 -10.37
CA PHE A 62 -7.84 0.06 -11.07
C PHE A 62 -8.54 -0.86 -10.08
N GLU A 63 -9.62 -1.49 -10.55
CA GLU A 63 -10.36 -2.46 -9.76
C GLU A 63 -9.58 -3.77 -9.64
N VAL A 64 -9.56 -4.30 -8.42
CA VAL A 64 -9.06 -5.64 -8.10
C VAL A 64 -10.29 -6.53 -7.88
N PRO A 65 -10.32 -7.77 -8.39
CA PRO A 65 -11.41 -8.71 -8.15
C PRO A 65 -11.82 -8.82 -6.67
N ASP A 66 -13.13 -8.75 -6.41
CA ASP A 66 -13.71 -8.74 -5.06
C ASP A 66 -13.30 -9.94 -4.21
N ASP A 67 -13.12 -11.10 -4.82
CA ASP A 67 -12.66 -12.33 -4.16
C ASP A 67 -11.26 -12.15 -3.56
N LEU A 68 -10.34 -11.51 -4.28
CA LEU A 68 -9.00 -11.20 -3.76
C LEU A 68 -9.05 -10.16 -2.63
N VAL A 69 -9.96 -9.19 -2.72
CA VAL A 69 -10.18 -8.20 -1.67
C VAL A 69 -10.74 -8.86 -0.41
N ARG A 70 -11.69 -9.80 -0.55
CA ARG A 70 -12.27 -10.54 0.57
C ARG A 70 -11.24 -11.44 1.23
N GLU A 71 -10.43 -12.17 0.48
CA GLU A 71 -9.32 -12.97 1.00
C GLU A 71 -8.38 -12.08 1.83
N ALA A 72 -7.97 -10.95 1.25
CA ALA A 72 -7.10 -9.98 1.92
C ALA A 72 -7.71 -9.36 3.20
N ILE A 73 -9.03 -9.19 3.29
CA ILE A 73 -9.69 -8.64 4.49
C ILE A 73 -9.96 -9.72 5.55
N ALA A 74 -10.32 -10.94 5.15
CA ALA A 74 -10.71 -12.03 6.06
C ALA A 74 -9.55 -12.55 6.91
N HIS A 75 -8.32 -12.50 6.41
CA HIS A 75 -7.12 -12.93 7.14
C HIS A 75 -6.73 -12.00 8.31
N ASN A 76 -7.46 -10.90 8.54
CA ASN A 76 -7.15 -9.88 9.54
C ASN A 76 -8.13 -9.80 10.74
N GLN A 77 -8.93 -10.84 10.98
CA GLN A 77 -9.93 -10.90 12.08
C GLN A 77 -9.50 -11.71 13.32
N ILE A 78 -8.21 -11.78 13.65
CA ILE A 78 -7.74 -12.39 14.92
C ILE A 78 -6.92 -11.39 15.71
#